data_AF-A0A9K3DM69-F1
#
_entry.id   AF-A0A9K3DM69-F1
#
_cell.length_a   1.000
_cell.length_b   1.000
_cell.length_c   1.000
_cell.angle_alpha   90.00
_cell.angle_beta   90.00
_cell.angle_gamma   90.00
#
_symmetry.space_group_name_H-M   'P 1'
#
loop_
_entity.id
_entity.type
_entity.pdbx_description
1 polymer ?
#
loop_
_entity_poly.entity_id
_entity_poly.type
_entity_poly.pdbx_seq_one_letter_code
_entity_poly.pdbx_strand_id
1 'polypeptide(L)'
;MYNAIQLISGTVVEGTIRQLFEGHHMTYIECINADYKSTRKESFYDLQLDVKGCRDVYASFDKYVEVERLEGDNKYHAEQHGLQVGC
;
A
#
# COMPACT_ATOMS: atom_id res chain seq x y z
N MET A 1 1.67 -15.55 -7.89
CA MET A 1 2.20 -15.85 -6.54
C MET A 1 1.30 -16.79 -5.74
N TYR A 2 0.01 -16.47 -5.53
CA TYR A 2 -0.89 -17.23 -4.64
C TYR A 2 -0.98 -18.73 -4.90
N ASN A 3 -1.16 -19.18 -6.15
CA ASN A 3 -1.25 -20.61 -6.45
C ASN A 3 0.03 -21.37 -6.07
N ALA A 4 1.21 -20.76 -6.29
CA ALA A 4 2.48 -21.38 -5.94
C ALA A 4 2.65 -21.49 -4.41
N ILE A 5 2.20 -20.49 -3.65
CA ILE A 5 2.19 -20.52 -2.18
C ILE A 5 1.31 -21.68 -1.67
N GLN A 6 0.12 -21.85 -2.25
CA GLN A 6 -0.78 -22.94 -1.87
C GLN A 6 -0.20 -24.31 -2.20
N LEU A 7 0.44 -24.47 -3.36
CA LEU A 7 1.04 -25.73 -3.79
C LEU A 7 2.16 -26.23 -2.87
N ILE A 8 2.92 -25.33 -2.25
CA ILE A 8 4.06 -25.68 -1.39
C ILE A 8 3.70 -25.70 0.10
N SER A 9 2.47 -25.37 0.48
CA SER A 9 2.02 -25.41 1.88
C SER A 9 2.00 -26.87 2.36
N GLY A 10 2.50 -27.12 3.57
CA GLY A 10 2.68 -28.46 4.12
C GLY A 10 3.87 -29.26 3.57
N THR A 11 4.73 -28.65 2.75
CA THR A 11 5.96 -29.28 2.24
C THR A 11 7.20 -28.78 3.00
N VAL A 12 8.35 -29.44 2.82
CA VAL A 12 9.63 -29.02 3.43
C VAL A 12 10.13 -27.65 2.96
N VAL A 13 9.57 -27.12 1.86
CA VAL A 13 9.91 -25.80 1.30
C VAL A 13 8.81 -24.76 1.54
N GLU A 14 7.86 -25.05 2.44
CA GLU A 14 6.82 -24.09 2.82
C GLU A 14 7.44 -22.74 3.28
N GLY A 15 6.80 -21.64 2.88
CA GLY A 15 7.24 -20.30 3.24
C GLY A 15 8.39 -19.73 2.40
N THR A 16 9.07 -20.53 1.56
CA THR A 16 10.19 -20.05 0.71
C THR A 16 9.79 -18.87 -0.18
N ILE A 17 8.60 -18.90 -0.77
CA ILE A 17 8.10 -17.81 -1.62
C ILE A 17 7.93 -16.52 -0.81
N ARG A 18 7.42 -16.61 0.42
CA ARG A 18 7.27 -15.45 1.31
C ARG A 18 8.64 -14.87 1.66
N GLN A 19 9.59 -15.72 2.04
CA GLN A 19 10.95 -15.28 2.40
C GLN A 19 11.67 -14.56 1.26
N LEU A 20 11.45 -14.98 0.01
CA LEU A 20 12.14 -14.42 -1.15
C LEU A 20 11.44 -13.18 -1.73
N PHE A 21 10.11 -13.14 -1.71
CA PHE A 21 9.32 -12.18 -2.48
C PHE A 21 8.38 -11.29 -1.64
N GLU A 22 8.08 -11.64 -0.38
CA GLU A 22 7.19 -10.83 0.45
C GLU A 22 7.93 -9.61 1.00
N GLY A 23 7.55 -8.44 0.50
CA GLY A 23 7.86 -7.14 1.10
C GLY A 23 6.73 -6.67 2.02
N HIS A 24 7.02 -5.66 2.82
CA HIS A 24 6.00 -4.97 3.63
C HIS A 24 6.11 -3.47 3.43
N HIS A 25 4.98 -2.80 3.26
CA HIS A 25 4.90 -1.34 3.26
C HIS A 25 3.90 -0.86 4.33
N MET A 26 4.00 0.41 4.68
CA MET A 26 3.08 1.07 5.58
C MET A 26 2.30 2.12 4.80
N THR A 27 0.98 2.01 4.81
CA THR A 27 0.10 3.10 4.40
C THR A 27 -0.34 3.87 5.64
N TYR A 28 -0.46 5.18 5.50
CA TYR A 28 -1.01 6.03 6.56
C TYR A 28 -2.05 6.96 5.97
N ILE A 29 -3.01 7.35 6.81
CA ILE A 29 -3.98 8.38 6.51
C ILE A 29 -4.06 9.27 7.74
N GLU A 30 -3.81 10.56 7.55
CA GLU A 30 -3.87 11.59 8.57
C GLU A 30 -4.96 12.59 8.19
N CYS A 31 -5.94 12.79 9.07
CA CYS A 31 -7.00 13.76 8.83
C CYS A 31 -6.46 15.17 9.05
N ILE A 32 -6.73 16.09 8.11
CA ILE A 32 -6.23 17.47 8.21
C ILE A 32 -7.01 18.27 9.27
N ASN A 33 -8.31 18.00 9.41
CA ASN A 33 -9.21 18.79 10.27
C ASN A 33 -9.63 18.05 11.56
N ALA A 34 -9.04 16.89 11.84
CA ALA A 34 -9.32 16.09 13.02
C ALA A 34 -8.02 15.44 13.49
N ASP A 35 -7.84 15.30 14.80
CA ASP A 35 -6.72 14.57 15.39
C ASP A 35 -6.95 13.06 15.26
N TYR A 36 -6.88 12.57 14.02
CA TYR A 36 -7.08 11.18 13.67
C TYR A 36 -6.02 10.73 12.68
N LYS A 37 -5.32 9.65 13.03
CA LYS A 37 -4.34 8.98 12.18
C LYS A 37 -4.60 7.48 12.16
N SER A 38 -4.63 6.92 10.96
CA SER A 38 -4.67 5.47 10.74
C SER A 38 -3.39 5.03 10.06
N THR A 39 -2.82 3.92 10.50
CA THR A 39 -1.65 3.31 9.87
C THR A 39 -1.92 1.83 9.65
N ARG A 40 -1.66 1.32 8.46
CA ARG A 40 -1.82 -0.09 8.13
C ARG A 40 -0.54 -0.63 7.54
N LYS A 41 -0.10 -1.79 8.05
CA LYS A 41 0.98 -2.55 7.47
C LYS A 41 0.39 -3.58 6.50
N GLU A 42 0.87 -3.57 5.26
CA GLU A 42 0.41 -4.49 4.22
C GLU A 42 1.59 -5.26 3.62
N SER A 43 1.35 -6.52 3.27
CA SER A 43 2.30 -7.36 2.55
C SER A 43 2.14 -7.16 1.05
N PHE A 44 3.24 -7.12 0.31
CA PHE A 44 3.23 -7.11 -1.15
C PHE A 44 4.21 -8.13 -1.71
N TYR A 45 3.97 -8.58 -2.95
CA TYR A 45 4.85 -9.50 -3.67
C TYR A 45 5.42 -8.88 -4.96
N ASP A 46 4.76 -7.85 -5.45
CA ASP A 46 5.17 -7.02 -6.57
C ASP A 46 4.74 -5.57 -6.30
N LEU A 47 5.34 -4.64 -7.04
CA LEU A 47 4.99 -3.22 -7.00
C LEU A 47 4.51 -2.80 -8.38
N GLN A 48 3.31 -2.23 -8.43
CA GLN A 48 2.76 -1.65 -9.64
C GLN A 48 3.17 -0.18 -9.68
N LEU A 49 3.96 0.18 -10.70
CA LEU A 49 4.53 1.51 -10.86
C LEU A 49 3.94 2.22 -12.07
N ASP A 50 3.66 3.51 -11.91
CA ASP A 50 3.19 4.36 -12.99
C ASP A 50 4.30 4.64 -14.01
N VAL A 51 4.04 4.34 -15.28
CA VAL A 51 4.97 4.64 -16.38
C VAL A 51 4.65 5.98 -17.04
N LYS A 52 3.36 6.32 -17.15
CA LYS A 52 2.94 7.54 -17.83
C LYS A 52 3.38 8.77 -17.05
N GLY A 53 4.19 9.62 -17.68
CA GLY A 53 4.71 10.85 -17.07
C GLY A 53 5.97 10.64 -16.21
N CYS A 54 6.48 9.41 -16.10
CA CYS A 54 7.71 9.11 -15.38
C CYS A 54 8.84 8.87 -16.39
N ARG A 55 9.97 9.58 -16.24
CA ARG A 55 11.09 9.48 -17.18
C ARG A 55 11.89 8.17 -17.05
N ASP A 56 11.91 7.62 -15.84
CA ASP A 56 12.68 6.45 -15.45
C ASP A 56 12.00 5.77 -14.25
N VAL A 57 12.52 4.62 -13.85
CA VAL A 57 11.95 3.83 -12.74
C VAL A 57 12.02 4.56 -11.40
N TYR A 58 13.03 5.41 -11.18
CA TYR A 58 13.17 6.16 -9.94
C TYR A 58 12.06 7.20 -9.82
N ALA A 59 11.76 7.92 -10.92
CA ALA A 59 10.62 8.83 -10.97
C ALA A 59 9.28 8.11 -10.71
N SER A 60 9.14 6.86 -11.17
CA SER A 60 7.95 6.06 -10.84
C SER A 60 7.87 5.68 -9.37
N PHE A 61 9.00 5.39 -8.72
CA PHE A 61 9.06 5.15 -7.28
C PHE A 61 8.76 6.41 -6.46
N ASP A 62 9.32 7.56 -6.87
CA ASP A 62 9.04 8.86 -6.25
C ASP A 62 7.54 9.16 -6.30
N LYS A 63 6.89 8.89 -7.45
CA LYS A 63 5.45 9.03 -7.61
C LYS A 63 4.65 8.02 -6.78
N TYR A 64 5.12 6.77 -6.68
CA TYR A 64 4.43 5.72 -5.92
C TYR A 64 4.33 6.04 -4.41
N VAL A 65 5.31 6.76 -3.86
CA VAL A 65 5.33 7.19 -2.46
C VAL A 65 4.82 8.62 -2.26
N GLU A 66 4.31 9.26 -3.31
CA GLU A 66 3.79 10.62 -3.24
C GLU A 66 2.54 10.65 -2.34
N VAL A 67 2.46 11.68 -1.49
CA VAL A 67 1.33 11.88 -0.59
C VAL A 67 0.11 12.31 -1.41
N GLU A 68 -0.91 11.45 -1.46
CA GLU A 68 -2.16 11.77 -2.13
C GLU A 68 -3.12 12.50 -1.17
N ARG A 69 -3.71 13.60 -1.66
CA ARG A 69 -4.76 14.31 -0.92
C ARG A 69 -6.13 13.70 -1.21
N LEU A 70 -6.80 13.29 -0.15
CA LEU A 70 -8.17 12.76 -0.17
C LEU A 70 -9.16 13.91 -0.03
N GLU A 71 -9.55 14.50 -1.15
CA GLU A 71 -10.46 15.67 -1.23
C GLU A 71 -11.67 15.40 -2.15
N GLY A 72 -12.67 16.29 -2.12
CA GLY A 72 -13.86 16.18 -2.96
C GLY A 72 -14.67 14.91 -2.69
N ASP A 73 -14.89 14.12 -3.74
CA ASP A 73 -15.60 12.83 -3.67
C ASP A 73 -14.72 11.70 -3.09
N ASN A 74 -13.39 11.90 -3.00
CA ASN A 74 -12.43 10.94 -2.49
C ASN A 74 -12.10 11.12 -1.00
N LYS A 75 -12.96 11.84 -0.24
CA LYS A 75 -12.75 12.05 1.20
C LYS A 75 -12.66 10.74 1.97
N TYR A 76 -11.80 10.71 2.97
CA TYR A 76 -11.61 9.56 3.82
C TYR A 76 -12.76 9.38 4.81
N HIS A 77 -13.25 8.16 5.00
CA HIS A 77 -14.28 7.88 6.00
C HIS A 77 -13.65 7.58 7.37
N ALA A 78 -13.36 8.62 8.13
CA ALA A 78 -12.78 8.54 9.46
C ALA A 78 -13.84 8.15 10.50
N GLU A 79 -14.05 6.85 10.72
CA GLU A 79 -14.90 6.24 11.77
C GLU A 79 -15.93 7.19 12.43
N GLN A 80 -15.62 7.70 13.62
CA GLN A 80 -16.51 8.55 14.44
C GLN A 80 -16.61 10.01 13.96
N HIS A 81 -15.74 10.41 13.03
CA HIS A 81 -15.62 11.76 12.47
C HIS A 81 -16.24 11.90 11.07
N GLY A 82 -16.77 10.82 10.47
CA GLY A 82 -17.39 10.83 9.14
C GLY A 82 -16.39 11.14 8.01
N LEU A 83 -16.87 11.77 6.93
CA LEU A 83 -16.02 12.10 5.78
C LEU A 83 -15.07 13.26 6.10
N GLN A 84 -13.77 12.99 6.02
CA GLN A 84 -12.68 13.91 6.32
C GLN A 84 -11.77 14.11 5.12
N VAL A 85 -11.18 15.31 5.04
CA VAL A 85 -10.04 15.54 4.16
C VAL A 85 -8.81 14.95 4.83
N GLY A 86 -8.04 14.14 4.11
CA GLY A 86 -6.85 13.48 4.64
C GLY A 86 -5.70 13.43 3.64
N CYS A 87 -4.54 13.02 4.13
CA CYS A 87 -3.32 12.80 3.36
C CYS A 87 -2.47 11.68 3.97
#